data_AF-A0A963RG12-F1
#
_entry.id   AF-A0A963RG12-F1
#
_cell.length_a   1.000
_cell.length_b   1.000
_cell.length_c   1.000
_cell.angle_alpha   90.00
_cell.angle_beta   90.00
_cell.angle_gamma   90.00
#
_symmetry.space_group_name_H-M   'P 1'
#
loop_
_entity.id
_entity.type
_entity.pdbx_description
1 polymer ?
#
loop_
_entity_poly.entity_id
_entity_poly.type
_entity_poly.pdbx_seq_one_letter_code
_entity_poly.pdbx_strand_id
1 'polypeptide(L)' 'MNERNPAPDPAKARWMAIQMVRWTGLGAFILGLLIYAGKIDLPEEAGWVLMAVGLLDALFMPSVLARMWKTPL' A
#
# COMPACT_ATOMS: atom_id res chain seq x y z
N MET A 1 41.15 -2.31 -3.07
CA MET A 1 39.91 -1.80 -2.45
C MET A 1 38.85 -2.86 -2.70
N ASN A 2 38.53 -3.71 -1.70
CA ASN A 2 37.63 -4.85 -1.93
C ASN A 2 36.18 -4.37 -1.97
N GLU A 3 35.60 -4.49 -3.16
CA GLU A 3 34.21 -4.21 -3.49
C GLU A 3 33.28 -5.20 -2.77
N ARG A 4 32.98 -4.95 -1.49
CA ARG A 4 31.77 -5.51 -0.88
C ARG A 4 30.59 -4.82 -1.53
N ASN A 5 30.09 -5.36 -2.64
CA ASN A 5 28.74 -5.12 -3.08
C ASN A 5 27.83 -6.01 -2.21
N PRO A 6 27.20 -5.53 -1.12
CA PRO A 6 26.26 -6.35 -0.39
C PRO A 6 25.10 -6.67 -1.35
N ALA A 7 24.91 -7.95 -1.67
CA ALA A 7 23.71 -8.39 -2.36
C ALA A 7 22.48 -7.77 -1.65
N PRO A 8 21.52 -7.17 -2.39
CA PRO A 8 20.39 -6.48 -1.78
C PRO A 8 19.67 -7.40 -0.80
N ASP A 9 19.55 -6.96 0.46
CA ASP A 9 18.84 -7.74 1.49
C ASP A 9 17.36 -7.90 1.08
N PRO A 10 16.91 -9.12 0.77
CA PRO A 10 15.53 -9.36 0.34
C PRO A 10 14.53 -9.04 1.46
N ALA A 11 14.92 -9.10 2.74
CA ALA A 11 14.04 -8.75 3.86
C ALA A 11 13.73 -7.25 3.88
N LYS A 12 14.74 -6.40 3.65
CA LYS A 12 14.57 -4.95 3.54
C LYS A 12 13.68 -4.57 2.35
N ALA A 13 13.89 -5.20 1.19
CA ALA A 13 13.08 -4.95 0.00
C ALA A 13 11.59 -5.31 0.23
N ARG A 14 11.34 -6.47 0.85
CA ARG A 14 9.99 -6.93 1.22
C ARG A 14 9.30 -6.00 2.21
N TRP A 15 10.01 -5.59 3.25
CA TRP A 15 9.48 -4.64 4.22
C TRP A 15 9.12 -3.31 3.54
N MET A 16 9.99 -2.78 2.69
CA MET A 16 9.75 -1.52 1.98
C MET A 16 8.53 -1.61 1.06
N ALA A 17 8.38 -2.71 0.32
CA ALA A 17 7.20 -2.96 -0.50
C ALA A 17 5.90 -3.02 0.32
N ILE A 18 5.92 -3.69 1.48
CA ILE A 18 4.76 -3.70 2.39
C ILE A 18 4.42 -2.27 2.87
N GLN A 19 5.42 -1.47 3.25
CA GLN A 19 5.16 -0.08 3.66
C GLN A 19 4.60 0.75 2.51
N MET A 20 5.15 0.62 1.31
CA MET A 20 4.66 1.34 0.12
C MET A 20 3.18 1.05 -0.13
N VAL A 21 2.76 -0.22 -0.08
CA VAL A 21 1.35 -0.61 -0.24
C VAL A 21 0.46 0.06 0.82
N ARG A 22 0.91 0.13 2.08
CA ARG A 22 0.16 0.81 3.15
C ARG A 22 0.01 2.29 2.88
N TRP A 23 1.08 2.96 2.47
CA TRP A 23 1.06 4.39 2.15
C TRP A 23 0.21 4.69 0.92
N THR A 24 0.25 3.84 -0.11
CA THR A 24 -0.62 3.96 -1.27
C THR A 24 -2.09 3.80 -0.89
N GLY A 25 -2.44 2.79 -0.08
CA GLY A 25 -3.81 2.60 0.40
C GLY A 25 -4.29 3.77 1.27
N LEU A 26 -3.44 4.28 2.17
CA LEU A 26 -3.76 5.48 2.96
C LEU A 26 -3.94 6.72 2.09
N GLY A 27 -3.08 6.89 1.07
CA GLY A 27 -3.22 7.97 0.09
C GLY A 27 -4.54 7.89 -0.68
N ALA A 28 -4.92 6.69 -1.14
CA ALA A 28 -6.21 6.46 -1.79
C ALA A 28 -7.39 6.74 -0.85
N PHE A 29 -7.29 6.35 0.43
CA PHE A 29 -8.31 6.66 1.42
C PHE A 29 -8.48 8.17 1.62
N ILE A 30 -7.36 8.91 1.78
CA ILE A 30 -7.38 10.36 1.94
C ILE A 30 -7.95 11.03 0.69
N LEU A 31 -7.58 10.57 -0.50
CA LEU A 31 -8.16 11.07 -1.75
C LEU A 31 -9.68 10.85 -1.79
N GLY A 32 -10.15 9.68 -1.36
CA GLY A 32 -11.59 9.40 -1.27
C GLY A 32 -12.30 10.33 -0.28
N LEU A 33 -11.65 10.60 0.86
CA LEU A 33 -12.15 11.55 1.85
C LEU A 33 -12.22 12.98 1.30
N LEU A 34 -11.26 13.39 0.47
CA LEU A 34 -11.29 14.70 -0.18
C LEU A 34 -12.42 14.82 -1.21
N ILE A 35 -12.70 13.75 -1.98
CA ILE A 35 -13.84 13.69 -2.89
C ILE A 35 -15.14 13.80 -2.08
N TYR A 36 -15.29 12.99 -1.04
CA TYR A 36 -16.46 13.01 -0.17
C TYR A 36 -16.66 14.38 0.51
N ALA A 37 -15.57 15.06 0.90
CA ALA A 37 -15.62 16.39 1.47
C ALA A 37 -15.90 17.51 0.45
N GLY A 38 -16.13 17.17 -0.82
CA GLY A 38 -16.37 18.13 -1.91
C GLY A 38 -15.15 18.99 -2.25
N LYS A 39 -13.94 18.56 -1.87
CA LYS A 39 -12.68 19.25 -2.20
C LYS A 39 -12.20 18.91 -3.60
N ILE A 40 -12.65 17.78 -4.13
CA ILE A 40 -12.39 17.32 -5.50
C ILE A 40 -13.75 17.11 -6.15
N ASP A 41 -13.96 17.73 -7.32
CA ASP A 41 -15.22 17.67 -8.07
C ASP A 41 -15.32 16.34 -8.83
N LEU A 42 -15.58 15.28 -8.08
CA LEU A 42 -15.82 13.92 -8.55
C LEU A 42 -17.13 13.41 -7.93
N PRO A 43 -17.77 12.39 -8.52
CA PRO A 43 -18.97 11.79 -7.95
C PRO A 43 -18.72 11.26 -6.53
N GLU A 44 -19.68 11.41 -5.63
CA GLU A 44 -19.57 10.95 -4.24
C GLU A 44 -19.32 9.44 -4.16
N GLU A 45 -19.90 8.68 -5.09
CA GLU A 45 -19.72 7.24 -5.23
C GLU A 45 -18.25 6.89 -5.43
N ALA A 46 -17.51 7.70 -6.21
CA ALA A 46 -16.08 7.52 -6.41
C ALA A 46 -15.32 7.72 -5.09
N GLY A 47 -15.71 8.70 -4.28
CA GLY A 47 -15.14 8.94 -2.95
C GLY A 47 -15.33 7.75 -2.02
N TRP A 48 -16.55 7.22 -1.93
CA TRP A 48 -16.86 6.03 -1.14
C TRP A 48 -16.07 4.79 -1.58
N VAL A 49 -16.01 4.55 -2.89
CA VAL A 49 -15.24 3.42 -3.45
C VAL A 49 -13.75 3.58 -3.13
N LEU A 50 -13.18 4.77 -3.32
CA LEU A 50 -11.76 5.01 -3.08
C LEU A 50 -11.39 4.88 -1.61
N MET A 51 -12.26 5.33 -0.70
CA MET A 51 -12.09 5.11 0.74
C MET A 51 -12.14 3.62 1.09
N ALA A 52 -13.14 2.87 0.60
CA ALA A 52 -13.26 1.45 0.87
C ALA A 52 -12.04 0.68 0.33
N VAL A 53 -11.66 0.92 -0.93
CA VAL A 53 -10.51 0.27 -1.58
C VAL A 53 -9.21 0.66 -0.88
N GLY A 54 -8.99 1.95 -0.59
CA GLY A 54 -7.77 2.41 0.08
C GLY A 54 -7.60 1.81 1.47
N LEU A 55 -8.68 1.67 2.23
CA LEU A 55 -8.67 1.01 3.54
C LEU A 55 -8.38 -0.50 3.42
N LEU A 56 -9.03 -1.16 2.44
CA LEU A 56 -8.80 -2.57 2.18
C LEU A 56 -7.34 -2.84 1.76
N ASP A 57 -6.79 -2.04 0.86
CA ASP A 57 -5.40 -2.15 0.44
C ASP A 57 -4.43 -1.85 1.57
N ALA A 58 -4.68 -0.82 2.39
CA ALA A 58 -3.77 -0.47 3.48
C ALA A 58 -3.70 -1.53 4.60
N LEU A 59 -4.75 -2.34 4.77
CA LEU A 59 -4.87 -3.30 5.87
C LEU A 59 -4.70 -4.76 5.43
N PHE A 60 -5.34 -5.15 4.33
CA PHE A 60 -5.39 -6.55 3.89
C PHE A 60 -4.25 -6.89 2.92
N MET A 61 -3.94 -6.02 1.97
CA MET A 61 -2.90 -6.29 0.96
C MET A 61 -1.51 -6.56 1.57
N PRO A 62 -1.04 -5.85 2.62
CA PRO A 62 0.19 -6.18 3.35
C PRO A 62 0.21 -7.61 3.90
N SER A 63 -0.91 -8.06 4.44
CA SER A 63 -1.06 -9.39 5.02
C SER A 63 -1.03 -10.47 3.94
N VAL A 64 -1.65 -10.19 2.78
CA VAL A 64 -1.59 -11.06 1.60
C VAL A 64 -0.16 -11.15 1.06
N LEU A 65 0.53 -10.03 0.87
CA LEU A 65 1.93 -9.99 0.43
C LEU A 65 2.85 -10.74 1.40
N ALA A 66 2.69 -10.51 2.71
CA ALA A 66 3.45 -11.19 3.73
C ALA A 66 3.22 -12.71 3.73
N ARG A 67 1.98 -13.17 3.47
CA ARG A 67 1.67 -14.60 3.31
C ARG A 67 2.25 -15.17 2.01
N MET A 68 2.19 -14.44 0.90
CA MET A 68 2.76 -14.91 -0.38
C MET A 68 4.28 -15.07 -0.33
N TRP A 69 4.98 -14.29 0.50
CA TRP A 69 6.44 -14.43 0.68
C TRP A 69 6.86 -15.36 1.81
N LYS A 70 5.90 -15.80 2.64
CA LYS A 70 6.07 -17.02 3.41
C LYS A 70 5.79 -18.18 2.46
N THR A 71 6.78 -18.55 1.66
CA THR A 71 6.74 -19.83 0.95
C THR A 71 6.42 -20.91 2.00
N PRO A 72 5.33 -21.70 1.84
CA PRO A 72 5.11 -22.87 2.68
C PRO A 72 6.28 -23.84 2.47
N LEU A 73 6.67 -24.50 3.57
CA LEU A 73 7.70 -25.55 3.62
C LEU A 73 7.52 -26.60 2.51
#